data_AF-A0A7S3TQL6-F1
#
_entry.id   AF-A0A7S3TQL6-F1
#
_cell.length_a   1.000
_cell.length_b   1.000
_cell.length_c   1.000
_cell.angle_alpha   90.00
_cell.angle_beta   90.00
_cell.angle_gamma   90.00
#
_symmetry.space_group_name_H-M   'P 1'
#
loop_
_entity.id
_entity.type
_entity.pdbx_description
1 polymer ?
#
loop_
_entity_poly.entity_id
_entity_poly.type
_entity_poly.pdbx_seq_one_letter_code
_entity_poly.pdbx_strand_id
1 'polypeptide(L)'
;RAMADRAPPVMEPGVLVEITCGEFKLRRGVLQRKVSDLVWAVKVWPIVVMGQDTDNLPETELPAKHLVCCEPTIECCFSDSLIRRKAALLWAHLWRMHGHMTDEVKDEVAALLRHADRLGRCMVAIAAQGQGDRSRF
;
A
#
# COMPACT_ATOMS: atom_id res chain seq x y z
N ARG A 1 18.68 12.98 -6.62
CA ARG A 1 17.42 13.67 -7.04
C ARG A 1 16.88 14.36 -5.80
N ALA A 2 16.70 15.68 -5.87
CA ALA A 2 16.39 16.54 -4.74
C ALA A 2 15.19 16.02 -3.92
N MET A 3 15.38 15.84 -2.61
CA MET A 3 14.30 15.84 -1.65
C MET A 3 13.72 17.24 -1.69
N ALA A 4 12.58 17.39 -2.36
CA ALA A 4 11.81 18.63 -2.29
C ALA A 4 11.47 18.85 -0.81
N ASP A 5 11.74 20.06 -0.32
CA ASP A 5 11.19 20.61 0.92
C ASP A 5 9.66 20.59 0.83
N ARG A 6 9.07 19.40 1.05
CA ARG A 6 7.62 19.24 1.12
C ARG A 6 7.20 19.91 2.41
N ALA A 7 6.31 20.89 2.29
CA ALA A 7 5.58 21.45 3.42
C ALA A 7 5.13 20.31 4.34
N PRO A 8 5.17 20.49 5.67
CA PRO A 8 4.77 19.45 6.60
C PRO A 8 3.41 18.89 6.16
N PRO A 9 3.26 17.55 6.11
CA PRO A 9 2.03 16.95 5.61
C PRO A 9 0.84 17.54 6.37
N VAL A 10 -0.17 18.02 5.63
CA VAL A 10 -1.39 18.54 6.23
C VAL A 10 -2.07 17.38 6.97
N MET A 11 -2.47 17.61 8.22
CA MET A 11 -3.19 16.59 8.98
C MET A 11 -4.59 16.39 8.39
N GLU A 12 -4.76 15.29 7.68
CA GLU A 12 -5.99 14.88 7.00
C GLU A 12 -6.29 13.40 7.29
N PRO A 13 -7.57 12.98 7.19
CA PRO A 13 -7.93 11.56 7.21
C PRO A 13 -7.07 10.72 6.26
N GLY A 14 -6.60 9.56 6.73
CA GLY A 14 -5.74 8.66 5.96
C GLY A 14 -4.24 8.93 6.10
N VAL A 15 -3.83 10.04 6.71
CA VAL A 15 -2.41 10.34 6.96
C VAL A 15 -1.86 9.46 8.07
N LEU A 16 -0.66 8.93 7.84
CA LEU A 16 0.09 8.18 8.82
C LEU A 16 0.76 9.12 9.83
N VAL A 17 0.61 8.80 11.11
CA VAL A 17 1.19 9.57 12.21
C VAL A 17 1.97 8.68 13.18
N GLU A 18 3.04 9.23 13.73
CA GLU A 18 3.75 8.70 14.89
C GLU A 18 3.29 9.43 16.16
N ILE A 19 3.07 8.66 17.23
CA ILE A 19 2.53 9.17 18.48
C ILE A 19 3.66 9.40 19.48
N THR A 20 3.78 10.61 20.01
CA THR A 20 4.92 11.00 20.86
C THR A 20 4.59 10.99 22.37
N CYS A 21 3.38 10.61 22.77
CA CYS A 21 2.93 10.68 24.17
C CYS A 21 2.14 9.45 24.64
N GLY A 22 2.01 9.33 25.97
CA GLY A 22 1.11 8.38 26.63
C GLY A 22 1.52 6.92 26.44
N GLU A 23 0.55 6.02 26.64
CA GLU A 23 0.71 4.57 26.46
C GLU A 23 1.08 4.18 25.02
N PHE A 24 0.76 5.05 24.05
CA PHE A 24 1.00 4.81 22.63
C PHE A 24 2.31 5.44 22.11
N LYS A 25 3.19 5.90 23.00
CA LYS A 25 4.46 6.53 22.61
C LYS A 25 5.27 5.60 21.68
N LEU A 26 5.80 6.15 20.59
CA LEU A 26 6.52 5.45 19.52
C LEU A 26 5.67 4.48 18.69
N ARG A 27 4.35 4.41 18.92
CA ARG A 27 3.44 3.67 18.05
C ARG A 27 3.02 4.55 16.87
N ARG A 28 2.62 3.87 15.81
CA ARG A 28 2.07 4.49 14.60
C ARG A 28 0.59 4.26 14.52
N GLY A 29 -0.11 5.16 13.85
CA GLY A 29 -1.52 5.04 13.57
C GLY A 29 -1.93 5.88 12.39
N VAL A 30 -3.17 5.68 11.93
CA VAL A 30 -3.73 6.42 10.80
C VAL A 30 -4.83 7.35 11.32
N LEU A 31 -4.77 8.62 10.94
CA LEU A 31 -5.82 9.60 11.22
C LEU A 31 -7.13 9.15 10.57
N GLN A 32 -8.21 9.03 11.33
CA GLN A 32 -9.53 8.67 10.77
C GLN A 32 -10.38 9.91 10.53
N ARG A 33 -10.56 10.71 11.58
CA ARG A 33 -11.38 11.92 11.52
C ARG A 33 -10.91 12.94 12.53
N LYS A 34 -11.17 14.20 12.21
CA LYS A 34 -10.94 15.32 13.11
C LYS A 34 -12.10 15.40 14.11
N VAL A 35 -11.81 15.32 15.40
CA VAL A 35 -12.82 15.44 16.46
C VAL A 35 -12.97 16.91 16.87
N SER A 36 -11.85 17.63 16.94
CA SER A 36 -11.78 19.08 17.16
C SER A 36 -10.51 19.65 16.55
N ASP A 37 -10.27 20.97 16.69
CA ASP A 37 -9.01 21.59 16.26
C ASP A 37 -7.78 21.07 16.99
N LEU A 38 -7.96 20.49 18.18
CA LEU A 38 -6.87 20.02 19.03
C LEU A 38 -6.82 18.49 19.17
N VAL A 39 -7.83 17.77 18.67
CA VAL A 39 -7.99 16.33 18.91
C VAL A 39 -8.36 15.60 17.62
N TRP A 40 -7.68 14.49 17.39
CA TRP A 40 -7.91 13.57 16.28
C TRP A 40 -8.28 12.18 16.78
N ALA A 41 -9.18 11.51 16.07
CA ALA A 41 -9.41 10.09 16.23
C ALA A 41 -8.39 9.32 15.38
N VAL A 42 -7.62 8.43 16.02
CA VAL A 42 -6.51 7.70 15.42
C VAL A 42 -6.72 6.20 15.61
N LYS A 43 -6.61 5.42 14.54
CA LYS A 43 -6.47 3.96 14.64
C LYS A 43 -5.02 3.61 14.90
N VAL A 44 -4.69 3.22 16.13
CA VAL A 44 -3.32 2.93 16.54
C VAL A 44 -2.94 1.48 16.23
N TRP A 45 -1.87 1.25 15.48
CA TRP A 45 -1.43 -0.11 15.16
C TRP A 45 -0.84 -0.82 16.38
N PRO A 46 -1.14 -2.13 16.56
CA PRO A 46 -0.51 -2.96 17.58
C PRO A 46 1.00 -3.08 17.33
N ILE A 47 1.78 -3.26 18.41
CA ILE A 47 3.25 -3.31 18.35
C ILE A 47 3.75 -4.52 17.53
N VAL A 48 2.93 -5.58 17.40
CA VAL A 48 3.17 -6.73 16.52
C VAL A 48 1.81 -7.38 16.27
N VAL A 49 1.37 -7.55 15.01
CA VAL A 49 0.81 -8.81 14.46
C VAL A 49 0.79 -8.73 12.93
N MET A 50 1.59 -9.56 12.25
CA MET A 50 1.35 -9.86 10.83
C MET A 50 0.09 -10.73 10.71
N GLY A 51 -0.89 -10.28 9.91
CA GLY A 51 -2.11 -11.04 9.63
C GLY A 51 -3.32 -10.72 10.53
N GLN A 52 -3.26 -9.69 11.38
CA GLN A 52 -4.47 -9.14 11.99
C GLN A 52 -5.16 -8.17 11.04
N ASP A 53 -6.48 -8.29 10.98
CA ASP A 53 -7.36 -7.41 10.23
C ASP A 53 -7.26 -5.98 10.80
N THR A 54 -6.46 -5.14 10.14
CA THR A 54 -6.20 -3.75 10.58
C THR A 54 -7.40 -2.84 10.39
N ASP A 55 -8.42 -3.28 9.65
CA ASP A 55 -9.58 -2.47 9.31
C ASP A 55 -10.48 -2.25 10.54
N ASN A 56 -10.44 -3.15 11.51
CA ASN A 56 -11.28 -3.15 12.73
C ASN A 56 -10.55 -2.72 14.01
N LEU A 57 -9.46 -1.96 13.90
CA LEU A 57 -8.80 -1.41 15.09
C LEU A 57 -9.66 -0.31 15.77
N PRO A 58 -9.75 -0.29 17.12
CA PRO A 58 -10.49 0.74 17.83
C PRO A 58 -9.85 2.11 17.62
N GLU A 59 -10.69 3.13 17.48
CA GLU A 59 -10.25 4.52 17.42
C GLU A 59 -9.89 5.02 18.82
N THR A 60 -8.77 5.72 18.92
CA THR A 60 -8.34 6.41 20.13
C THR A 60 -8.24 7.91 19.85
N GLU A 61 -8.83 8.72 20.71
CA GLU A 61 -8.74 10.18 20.61
C GLU A 61 -7.40 10.67 21.18
N LEU A 62 -6.60 11.32 20.34
CA LEU A 62 -5.27 11.79 20.69
C LEU A 62 -5.11 13.29 20.39
N PRO A 63 -4.42 14.05 21.26
CA PRO A 63 -4.13 15.46 21.01
C PRO A 63 -3.22 15.65 19.79
N ALA A 64 -3.59 16.57 18.91
CA ALA A 64 -2.88 16.91 17.68
C ALA A 64 -1.39 17.25 17.91
N LYS A 65 -1.08 17.90 19.05
CA LYS A 65 0.30 18.28 19.45
C LYS A 65 1.25 17.09 19.66
N HIS A 66 0.73 15.86 19.74
CA HIS A 66 1.50 14.65 19.94
C HIS A 66 1.48 13.72 18.72
N LEU A 67 0.96 14.20 17.59
CA LEU A 67 0.89 13.46 16.33
C LEU A 67 1.88 14.09 15.36
N VAL A 68 2.86 13.31 14.92
CA VAL A 68 3.83 13.74 13.92
C VAL A 68 3.53 12.99 12.63
N CYS A 69 3.19 13.72 11.57
CA CYS A 69 2.99 13.11 10.27
C CYS A 69 4.29 12.44 9.81
N CYS A 70 4.21 11.18 9.42
CA CYS A 70 5.35 10.44 8.91
C CYS A 70 5.00 9.82 7.55
N GLU A 71 5.99 9.75 6.67
CA GLU A 71 5.82 8.99 5.44
C GLU A 71 5.70 7.49 5.79
N PRO A 72 4.84 6.73 5.08
CA PRO A 72 4.80 5.29 5.26
C PRO A 72 6.18 4.69 4.98
N THR A 73 6.78 4.03 5.98
CA THR A 73 8.06 3.33 5.80
C THR A 73 7.90 2.00 5.08
N ILE A 74 6.68 1.63 4.68
CA ILE A 74 6.47 0.47 3.83
C ILE A 74 6.92 0.88 2.44
N GLU A 75 8.05 0.35 1.99
CA GLU A 75 8.44 0.41 0.58
C GLU A 75 7.27 -0.13 -0.23
N CYS A 76 6.57 0.75 -0.92
CA CYS A 76 5.51 0.34 -1.81
C CYS A 76 6.14 -0.58 -2.86
N CYS A 77 5.66 -1.83 -2.96
CA CYS A 77 6.20 -2.81 -3.91
C CYS A 77 6.05 -2.34 -5.38
N PHE A 78 5.15 -1.39 -5.66
CA PHE A 78 5.07 -0.71 -6.96
C PHE A 78 6.15 0.36 -7.18
N SER A 79 6.89 0.73 -6.12
CA SER A 79 8.08 1.60 -6.18
C SER A 79 9.34 0.81 -6.54
N ASP A 80 9.33 -0.51 -6.39
CA ASP A 80 10.41 -1.38 -6.81
C ASP A 80 10.63 -1.24 -8.33
N SER A 81 11.87 -0.95 -8.71
CA SER A 81 12.22 -0.69 -10.11
C SER A 81 12.02 -1.91 -11.02
N LEU A 82 12.19 -3.12 -10.48
CA LEU A 82 11.99 -4.39 -11.19
C LEU A 82 10.49 -4.68 -11.38
N ILE A 83 9.67 -4.48 -10.33
CA ILE A 83 8.21 -4.66 -10.43
C ILE A 83 7.63 -3.70 -11.46
N ARG A 84 8.01 -2.41 -11.38
CA ARG A 84 7.59 -1.39 -12.34
C ARG A 84 8.03 -1.71 -13.77
N ARG A 85 9.28 -2.16 -13.97
CA ARG A 85 9.76 -2.58 -15.30
C ARG A 85 8.94 -3.74 -15.84
N LYS A 86 8.76 -4.80 -15.06
CA LYS A 86 7.98 -5.98 -15.48
C LYS A 86 6.51 -5.64 -15.78
N ALA A 87 5.90 -4.77 -14.98
CA ALA A 87 4.55 -4.28 -15.24
C ALA A 87 4.47 -3.50 -16.57
N ALA A 88 5.43 -2.60 -16.83
CA ALA A 88 5.50 -1.86 -18.09
C ALA A 88 5.66 -2.79 -19.31
N LEU A 89 6.48 -3.83 -19.19
CA LEU A 89 6.67 -4.84 -20.24
C LEU A 89 5.39 -5.64 -20.53
N LEU A 90 4.64 -6.02 -19.49
CA LEU A 90 3.33 -6.67 -19.65
C LEU A 90 2.34 -5.75 -20.38
N TRP A 91 2.26 -4.47 -19.98
CA TRP A 91 1.42 -3.49 -20.67
C TRP A 91 1.81 -3.31 -22.13
N ALA A 92 3.12 -3.24 -22.41
CA ALA A 92 3.62 -3.09 -23.76
C ALA A 92 3.31 -4.33 -24.64
N HIS A 93 3.33 -5.53 -24.05
CA HIS A 93 2.86 -6.75 -24.71
C HIS A 93 1.36 -6.69 -25.03
N LEU A 94 0.52 -6.29 -24.05
CA LEU A 94 -0.93 -6.19 -24.22
C LEU A 94 -1.33 -5.16 -25.31
N TRP A 95 -0.59 -4.06 -25.43
CA TRP A 95 -0.74 -3.08 -26.52
C TRP A 95 -0.04 -3.45 -27.82
N ARG A 96 0.52 -4.66 -27.91
CA ARG A 96 1.20 -5.19 -29.12
C ARG A 96 2.36 -4.31 -29.60
N MET A 97 3.08 -3.64 -28.69
CA MET A 97 4.16 -2.71 -29.04
C MET A 97 5.47 -3.38 -29.48
N HIS A 98 5.49 -4.68 -29.76
CA HIS A 98 6.70 -5.45 -30.10
C HIS A 98 7.49 -4.86 -31.29
N GLY A 99 6.81 -4.23 -32.26
CA GLY A 99 7.46 -3.56 -33.39
C GLY A 99 8.32 -2.34 -33.00
N HIS A 100 8.12 -1.81 -31.79
CA HIS A 100 8.87 -0.67 -31.25
C HIS A 100 9.90 -1.08 -30.18
N MET A 101 10.05 -2.37 -29.91
CA MET A 101 10.98 -2.90 -28.91
C MET A 101 12.30 -3.32 -29.55
N THR A 102 13.40 -3.17 -28.82
CA THR A 102 14.67 -3.83 -29.15
C THR A 102 14.55 -5.34 -28.94
N ASP A 103 15.41 -6.13 -29.58
CA ASP A 103 15.34 -7.60 -29.46
C ASP A 103 15.59 -8.08 -28.02
N GLU A 104 16.49 -7.44 -27.29
CA GLU A 104 16.71 -7.70 -25.85
C GLU A 104 15.44 -7.53 -25.02
N VAL A 105 14.63 -6.51 -25.31
CA VAL A 105 13.36 -6.25 -24.61
C VAL A 105 12.31 -7.28 -24.99
N LYS A 106 12.29 -7.73 -26.26
CA LYS A 106 11.39 -8.81 -26.70
C LYS A 106 11.71 -10.13 -26.00
N ASP A 107 12.98 -10.44 -25.81
CA ASP A 107 13.42 -11.62 -25.07
C ASP A 107 13.00 -11.57 -23.59
N GLU A 108 13.11 -10.39 -22.98
CA GLU A 108 12.65 -10.15 -21.60
C GLU A 108 11.12 -10.34 -21.48
N VAL A 109 10.34 -9.82 -22.44
CA VAL A 109 8.89 -10.04 -22.53
C VAL A 109 8.57 -11.53 -22.68
N ALA A 110 9.25 -12.23 -23.60
CA ALA A 110 9.04 -13.65 -23.83
C ALA A 110 9.32 -14.47 -22.55
N ALA A 111 10.40 -14.14 -21.83
CA ALA A 111 10.70 -14.74 -20.54
C ALA A 111 9.60 -14.49 -19.50
N LEU A 112 9.08 -13.27 -19.43
CA LEU A 112 8.01 -12.90 -18.50
C LEU A 112 6.71 -13.66 -18.78
N LEU A 113 6.33 -13.78 -20.05
CA LEU A 113 5.10 -14.45 -20.48
C LEU A 113 5.10 -15.96 -20.22
N ARG A 114 6.27 -16.63 -20.25
CA ARG A 114 6.37 -18.05 -19.86
C ARG A 114 5.88 -18.32 -18.44
N HIS A 115 5.97 -17.32 -17.56
CA HIS A 115 5.51 -17.43 -16.17
C HIS A 115 4.10 -16.86 -15.95
N ALA A 116 3.65 -15.96 -16.83
CA ALA A 116 2.38 -15.24 -16.70
C ALA A 116 1.15 -16.17 -16.67
N ASP A 117 1.15 -17.24 -17.46
CA ASP A 117 0.05 -18.20 -17.53
C ASP A 117 -0.20 -18.93 -16.20
N ARG A 118 0.88 -19.35 -15.52
CA ARG A 118 0.79 -19.96 -14.19
C ARG A 118 0.30 -18.97 -13.14
N LEU A 119 0.83 -17.74 -13.17
CA LEU A 119 0.41 -16.67 -12.26
C LEU A 119 -1.06 -16.32 -12.45
N GLY A 120 -1.52 -16.21 -13.71
CA GLY A 120 -2.92 -15.97 -14.04
C GLY A 120 -3.85 -17.05 -13.48
N ARG A 121 -3.51 -18.33 -13.64
CA ARG A 121 -4.28 -19.43 -13.02
C ARG A 121 -4.32 -19.35 -11.50
N CYS A 122 -3.21 -19.04 -10.85
CA CYS A 122 -3.18 -18.85 -9.40
C CYS A 122 -4.06 -17.68 -8.96
N MET A 123 -4.01 -16.54 -9.66
CA MET A 123 -4.85 -15.38 -9.36
C MET A 123 -6.33 -15.69 -9.52
N VAL A 124 -6.71 -16.39 -10.59
CA VAL A 124 -8.09 -16.85 -10.80
C VAL A 124 -8.53 -17.80 -9.69
N ALA A 125 -7.69 -18.73 -9.27
CA ALA A 125 -7.99 -19.66 -8.18
C ALA A 125 -8.23 -18.92 -6.85
N ILE A 126 -7.36 -17.94 -6.51
CA ILE A 126 -7.52 -17.11 -5.31
C ILE A 126 -8.82 -16.27 -5.38
N ALA A 127 -9.08 -15.65 -6.53
CA ALA A 127 -10.30 -14.86 -6.71
C ALA A 127 -11.58 -15.73 -6.64
N ALA A 128 -11.53 -16.96 -7.17
CA ALA A 128 -12.64 -17.91 -7.12
C ALA A 128 -12.92 -18.43 -5.71
N GLN A 129 -11.89 -18.59 -4.86
CA GLN A 129 -12.06 -18.97 -3.45
C GLN A 129 -12.92 -17.97 -2.66
N GLY A 130 -12.91 -16.69 -3.03
CA GLY A 130 -13.77 -15.65 -2.43
C GLY A 130 -15.25 -15.70 -2.83
N GLN A 131 -15.65 -16.56 -3.78
CA GLN A 131 -17.05 -16.67 -4.23
C GLN A 131 -17.81 -17.85 -3.59
N GLY A 132 -17.13 -18.71 -2.83
CA GLY A 132 -17.72 -19.93 -2.23
C GLY A 132 -18.57 -19.72 -0.97
N ASP A 133 -18.61 -18.51 -0.40
CA ASP A 133 -19.31 -18.24 0.88
C ASP A 133 -20.42 -17.17 0.72
N ARG A 134 -21.16 -17.23 -0.40
CA ARG A 134 -22.39 -16.43 -0.62
C ARG A 134 -23.68 -17.22 -0.40
N SER A 135 -23.62 -18.42 0.18
CA SER A 135 -24.79 -19.26 0.51
C SER A 135 -25.43 -18.94 1.87
N ARG A 136 -25.05 -17.84 2.51
CA ARG A 136 -25.72 -17.29 3.69
C ARG A 136 -26.25 -15.87 3.42
N PHE A 137 -27.25 -15.80 2.55
CA PHE A 137 -28.23 -14.70 2.53
C PHE A 137 -29.62 -15.32 2.48
#